data_AF-A0A2B7WKX5-F1
#
_entry.id   AF-A0A2B7WKX5-F1
#
_cell.length_a   1.000
_cell.length_b   1.000
_cell.length_c   1.000
_cell.angle_alpha   90.00
_cell.angle_beta   90.00
_cell.angle_gamma   90.00
#
_symmetry.space_group_name_H-M   'P 1'
#
loop_
_entity.id
_entity.type
_entity.pdbx_description
1 polymer ?
#
loop_
_entity_poly.entity_id
_entity_poly.type
_entity_poly.pdbx_seq_one_letter_code
_entity_poly.pdbx_strand_id
1 'polypeptide(L)'
;MPPAGNNAKLLSNYARSQQSRKNELQRLIDEAGEYEHSGHSNALAPLSMIVKHWHAVGETIMTLEGLERRAIEWYEVKGMKPGFECLHIALVRRQGENFGLNGEDLGVLLDWVFDGTDVSLILGNEDYVYKQTTVEEVMDGLFLRVERETGSEVQ
;
A
#
# COMPACT_ATOMS: atom_id res chain seq x y z
N MET A 1 -8.57 -8.33 -26.77
CA MET A 1 -7.50 -7.48 -26.23
C MET A 1 -8.09 -6.11 -26.02
N PRO A 2 -8.21 -5.61 -24.77
CA PRO A 2 -8.73 -4.27 -24.55
C PRO A 2 -7.72 -3.25 -25.11
N PRO A 3 -8.18 -2.06 -25.53
CA PRO A 3 -7.31 -1.06 -26.11
C PRO A 3 -6.37 -0.52 -25.03
N ALA A 4 -5.09 -0.91 -25.11
CA ALA A 4 -4.03 -0.43 -24.23
C ALA A 4 -3.91 1.11 -24.16
N GLY A 5 -4.49 1.84 -25.12
CA GLY A 5 -4.43 3.29 -25.23
C GLY A 5 -5.20 4.05 -24.14
N ASN A 6 -6.37 3.58 -23.70
CA ASN A 6 -7.18 4.34 -22.73
C ASN A 6 -6.55 4.32 -21.34
N ASN A 7 -6.18 3.13 -20.84
CA ASN A 7 -5.52 3.00 -19.54
C ASN A 7 -4.19 3.78 -19.49
N ALA A 8 -3.43 3.83 -20.60
CA ALA A 8 -2.22 4.66 -20.67
C ALA A 8 -2.50 6.15 -20.46
N LYS A 9 -3.61 6.67 -21.01
CA LYS A 9 -4.03 8.07 -20.79
C LYS A 9 -4.48 8.28 -19.34
N LEU A 10 -5.26 7.36 -18.78
CA LEU A 10 -5.69 7.42 -17.38
C LEU A 10 -4.48 7.43 -16.43
N LEU A 11 -3.48 6.58 -16.68
CA LEU A 11 -2.22 6.54 -15.92
C LEU A 11 -1.46 7.86 -16.00
N SER A 12 -1.36 8.45 -17.20
CA SER A 12 -0.72 9.75 -17.39
C SER A 12 -1.35 10.84 -16.51
N ASN A 13 -2.68 10.83 -16.35
CA ASN A 13 -3.38 11.78 -15.49
C ASN A 13 -3.00 11.66 -14.00
N TYR A 14 -2.56 10.48 -13.56
CA TYR A 14 -2.21 10.19 -12.17
C TYR A 14 -0.70 10.02 -11.92
N ALA A 15 0.13 10.11 -12.96
CA ALA A 15 1.58 9.92 -12.86
C ALA A 15 2.25 10.85 -11.84
N ARG A 16 1.76 12.10 -11.72
CA ARG A 16 2.26 13.04 -10.70
C ARG A 16 1.94 12.58 -9.28
N SER A 17 0.72 12.12 -9.03
CA SER A 17 0.30 11.61 -7.73
C SER A 17 1.07 10.34 -7.35
N GLN A 18 1.27 9.44 -8.33
CA GLN A 18 2.10 8.24 -8.19
C GLN A 18 3.51 8.58 -7.72
N GLN A 19 4.16 9.51 -8.43
CA GLN A 19 5.52 9.92 -8.08
C GLN A 19 5.57 10.60 -6.71
N SER A 20 4.58 11.45 -6.40
CA SER A 20 4.53 12.17 -5.12
C SER A 20 4.49 11.21 -3.93
N ARG A 21 3.57 10.23 -3.92
CA ARG A 21 3.43 9.29 -2.80
C ARG A 21 4.62 8.34 -2.68
N LYS A 22 5.18 7.88 -3.81
CA LYS A 22 6.41 7.09 -3.81
C LYS A 22 7.57 7.88 -3.22
N ASN A 23 7.71 9.16 -3.59
CA ASN A 23 8.73 10.04 -3.05
C ASN A 23 8.55 10.32 -1.55
N GLU A 24 7.32 10.48 -1.07
CA GLU A 24 7.03 10.67 0.36
C GLU A 24 7.48 9.46 1.19
N LEU A 25 7.13 8.24 0.75
CA LEU A 25 7.56 7.02 1.45
C LEU A 25 9.06 6.77 1.33
N GLN A 26 9.66 7.04 0.16
CA GLN A 26 11.11 6.89 -0.01
C GLN A 26 11.88 7.89 0.86
N ARG A 27 11.41 9.14 0.93
CA ARG A 27 11.99 10.16 1.81
C ARG A 27 11.94 9.74 3.27
N LEU A 28 10.83 9.16 3.71
CA LEU A 28 10.71 8.64 5.08
C LEU A 28 11.75 7.55 5.37
N ILE A 29 12.05 6.69 4.39
CA ILE A 29 13.10 5.67 4.51
C ILE A 29 14.48 6.35 4.57
N ASP A 30 14.77 7.23 3.62
CA ASP A 30 16.07 7.90 3.47
C ASP A 30 16.43 8.76 4.69
N GLU A 31 15.42 9.34 5.34
CA GLU A 31 15.56 10.15 6.55
C GLU A 31 15.47 9.32 7.84
N ALA A 32 15.59 7.97 7.76
CA ALA A 32 15.54 7.06 8.91
C ALA A 32 14.27 7.24 9.78
N GLY A 33 13.16 7.56 9.13
CA GLY A 33 11.87 7.80 9.77
C GLY A 33 11.74 9.19 10.36
N GLU A 34 12.67 10.11 10.17
CA GLU A 34 12.43 11.51 10.51
C GLU A 34 11.28 12.05 9.68
N TYR A 35 10.32 12.65 10.38
CA TYR A 35 9.09 13.15 9.79
C TYR A 35 8.62 14.35 10.61
N GLU A 36 8.84 15.55 10.06
CA GLU A 36 8.25 16.77 10.60
C GLU A 36 6.77 16.78 10.24
N HIS A 37 5.90 16.80 11.26
CA HIS A 37 4.45 16.83 11.09
C HIS A 37 4.02 18.05 10.26
N SER A 38 3.89 17.88 8.95
CA SER A 38 3.36 18.89 8.03
C SER A 38 2.81 18.23 6.75
N GLY A 39 1.75 17.43 6.87
CA GLY A 39 1.18 16.73 5.71
C GLY A 39 -0.14 16.01 5.99
N HIS A 40 -0.94 15.79 4.92
CA HIS A 40 -2.34 15.33 4.95
C HIS A 40 -2.53 13.81 5.10
N SER A 41 -1.46 13.00 5.09
CA SER A 41 -1.58 11.54 5.19
C SER A 41 -1.38 11.10 6.64
N ASN A 42 -2.47 10.62 7.26
CA ASN A 42 -2.43 10.05 8.61
C ASN A 42 -1.43 8.87 8.70
N ALA A 43 -1.06 8.24 7.58
CA ALA A 43 -0.20 7.05 7.54
C ALA A 43 1.28 7.34 7.83
N LEU A 44 1.79 8.54 7.55
CA LEU A 44 3.24 8.83 7.63
C LEU A 44 3.75 8.84 9.08
N ALA A 45 2.95 9.29 10.02
CA ALA A 45 3.34 9.32 11.44
C ALA A 45 3.50 7.92 12.07
N PRO A 46 2.56 6.97 11.88
CA PRO A 46 2.78 5.57 12.22
C PRO A 46 4.01 4.94 11.53
N LEU A 47 4.20 5.19 10.24
CA LEU A 47 5.35 4.66 9.50
C LEU A 47 6.68 5.22 10.00
N SER A 48 6.73 6.50 10.38
CA SER A 48 7.89 7.12 11.02
C SER A 48 8.31 6.33 12.25
N MET A 49 7.36 5.95 13.12
CA MET A 49 7.67 5.14 14.31
C MET A 49 8.22 3.75 13.95
N ILE A 50 7.67 3.12 12.92
CA ILE A 50 8.13 1.81 12.43
C ILE A 50 9.56 1.90 11.89
N VAL A 51 9.84 2.86 11.01
CA VAL A 51 11.18 3.04 10.43
C VAL A 51 12.20 3.35 11.52
N LYS A 52 11.87 4.24 12.47
CA LYS A 52 12.72 4.55 13.63
C LYS A 52 13.02 3.34 14.48
N HIS A 53 12.03 2.46 14.69
CA HIS A 53 12.26 1.23 15.44
C HIS A 53 13.30 0.33 14.76
N TRP A 54 13.09 0.01 13.47
CA TRP A 54 13.99 -0.87 12.74
C TRP A 54 15.40 -0.29 12.63
N HIS A 55 15.52 1.02 12.41
CA HIS A 55 16.79 1.72 12.44
C HIS A 55 17.49 1.59 13.81
N ALA A 56 16.76 1.76 14.92
CA ALA A 56 17.32 1.68 16.27
C ALA A 56 17.86 0.28 16.63
N VAL A 57 17.30 -0.79 16.04
CA VAL A 57 17.79 -2.17 16.23
C VAL A 57 18.84 -2.58 15.20
N GLY A 58 19.31 -1.64 14.37
CA GLY A 58 20.38 -1.86 13.39
C GLY A 58 19.91 -2.46 12.06
N GLU A 59 18.60 -2.52 11.82
CA GLU A 59 18.02 -3.08 10.60
C GLU A 59 17.57 -1.96 9.66
N THR A 60 18.43 -1.61 8.71
CA THR A 60 18.14 -0.53 7.76
C THR A 60 17.12 -0.97 6.70
N ILE A 61 16.08 -0.16 6.52
CA ILE A 61 15.11 -0.29 5.43
C ILE A 61 15.67 0.50 4.23
N MET A 62 15.68 -0.09 3.03
CA MET A 62 16.28 0.53 1.84
C MET A 62 15.29 0.74 0.69
N THR A 63 14.14 0.07 0.71
CA THR A 63 13.18 0.04 -0.40
C THR A 63 11.75 0.08 0.12
N LEU A 64 10.81 0.50 -0.73
CA LEU A 64 9.37 0.46 -0.41
C LEU A 64 8.86 -0.96 -0.14
N GLU A 65 9.44 -1.97 -0.82
CA GLU A 65 9.16 -3.38 -0.53
C GLU A 65 9.66 -3.79 0.86
N GLY A 66 10.87 -3.36 1.21
CA GLY A 66 11.40 -3.54 2.56
C GLY A 66 10.52 -2.86 3.60
N LEU A 67 10.03 -1.65 3.30
CA LEU A 67 9.13 -0.91 4.18
C LEU A 67 7.80 -1.64 4.41
N GLU A 68 7.16 -2.16 3.35
CA GLU A 68 5.92 -2.96 3.49
C GLU A 68 6.15 -4.18 4.38
N ARG A 69 7.20 -4.96 4.08
CA ARG A 69 7.53 -6.16 4.87
C ARG A 69 7.78 -5.84 6.33
N ARG A 70 8.60 -4.82 6.61
CA ARG A 70 8.95 -4.41 7.98
C ARG A 70 7.79 -3.78 8.74
N ALA A 71 6.87 -3.13 8.04
CA ALA A 71 5.63 -2.64 8.65
C ALA A 71 4.73 -3.81 9.08
N ILE A 72 4.58 -4.83 8.24
CA ILE A 72 3.82 -6.05 8.59
C ILE A 72 4.47 -6.78 9.78
N GLU A 73 5.78 -7.02 9.70
CA GLU A 73 6.55 -7.71 10.75
C GLU A 73 6.46 -7.00 12.12
N TRP A 74 6.47 -5.67 12.13
CA TRP A 74 6.29 -4.87 13.34
C TRP A 74 4.95 -5.16 14.05
N TYR A 75 3.89 -5.36 13.28
CA TYR A 75 2.57 -5.69 13.81
C TYR A 75 2.49 -7.14 14.30
N GLU A 76 3.09 -8.07 13.55
CA GLU A 76 3.18 -9.49 13.92
C GLU A 76 3.93 -9.68 15.25
N VAL A 77 5.07 -9.01 15.43
CA VAL A 77 5.86 -9.03 16.68
C VAL A 77 5.06 -8.52 17.88
N LYS A 78 4.10 -7.61 17.64
CA LYS A 78 3.21 -7.07 18.67
C LYS A 78 1.94 -7.89 18.89
N GLY A 79 1.72 -8.96 18.12
CA GLY A 79 0.49 -9.74 18.16
C GLY A 79 -0.75 -8.94 17.73
N MET A 80 -0.56 -7.97 16.82
CA MET A 80 -1.61 -7.07 16.34
C MET A 80 -1.83 -7.27 14.84
N LYS A 81 -3.05 -6.99 14.36
CA LYS A 81 -3.31 -6.93 12.91
C LYS A 81 -2.58 -5.74 12.29
N PRO A 82 -2.08 -5.84 11.05
CA PRO A 82 -1.49 -4.71 10.34
C PRO A 82 -2.40 -3.48 10.31
N GLY A 83 -1.81 -2.29 10.52
CA GLY A 83 -2.53 -1.03 10.51
C GLY A 83 -2.80 -0.47 9.11
N PHE A 84 -3.56 0.61 9.05
CA PHE A 84 -3.91 1.27 7.78
C PHE A 84 -2.67 1.82 7.03
N GLU A 85 -1.58 2.08 7.74
CA GLU A 85 -0.34 2.52 7.11
C GLU A 85 0.31 1.41 6.27
N CYS A 86 0.11 0.14 6.64
CA CYS A 86 0.52 -1.00 5.81
C CYS A 86 -0.28 -1.00 4.50
N LEU A 87 -1.59 -0.69 4.56
CA LEU A 87 -2.41 -0.51 3.35
C LEU A 87 -1.86 0.61 2.47
N HIS A 88 -1.51 1.75 3.07
CA HIS A 88 -0.99 2.88 2.33
C HIS A 88 0.27 2.52 1.53
N ILE A 89 1.24 1.83 2.14
CA ILE A 89 2.44 1.36 1.42
C ILE A 89 2.06 0.41 0.29
N ALA A 90 1.19 -0.56 0.57
CA ALA A 90 0.77 -1.57 -0.39
C ALA A 90 0.11 -0.96 -1.63
N LEU A 91 -0.76 0.05 -1.44
CA LEU A 91 -1.40 0.77 -2.52
C LEU A 91 -0.41 1.64 -3.31
N VAL A 92 0.55 2.31 -2.64
CA VAL A 92 1.62 3.06 -3.32
C VAL A 92 2.49 2.16 -4.19
N ARG A 93 2.81 0.95 -3.72
CA ARG A 93 3.58 -0.01 -4.51
C ARG A 93 2.82 -0.49 -5.75
N ARG A 94 1.52 -0.74 -5.60
CA ARG A 94 0.66 -1.31 -6.65
C ARG A 94 0.02 -0.25 -7.55
N GLN A 95 0.26 1.04 -7.30
CA GLN A 95 -0.28 2.11 -8.13
C GLN A 95 0.33 2.04 -9.54
N GLY A 96 -0.54 1.98 -10.53
CA GLY A 96 -0.19 1.76 -11.93
C GLY A 96 -0.21 0.30 -12.38
N GLU A 97 -0.49 -0.64 -11.47
CA GLU A 97 -0.54 -2.07 -11.75
C GLU A 97 -2.00 -2.59 -11.72
N ASN A 98 -2.23 -3.76 -12.30
CA ASN A 98 -3.52 -4.44 -12.16
C ASN A 98 -3.77 -4.78 -10.69
N PHE A 99 -4.97 -4.45 -10.21
CA PHE A 99 -5.34 -4.58 -8.82
C PHE A 99 -6.54 -5.51 -8.71
N GLY A 100 -6.38 -6.55 -7.89
CA GLY A 100 -7.43 -7.52 -7.64
C GLY A 100 -7.73 -7.65 -6.16
N LEU A 101 -8.98 -7.94 -5.84
CA LEU A 101 -9.44 -8.23 -4.48
C LEU A 101 -10.31 -9.48 -4.52
N ASN A 102 -10.14 -10.36 -3.54
CA ASN A 102 -10.96 -11.57 -3.38
C ASN A 102 -11.01 -12.47 -4.64
N GLY A 103 -9.95 -12.46 -5.45
CA GLY A 103 -9.85 -13.24 -6.69
C GLY A 103 -10.50 -12.58 -7.92
N GLU A 104 -11.07 -11.38 -7.77
CA GLU A 104 -11.61 -10.56 -8.86
C GLU A 104 -10.53 -9.58 -9.34
N ASP A 105 -10.31 -9.49 -10.66
CA ASP A 105 -9.51 -8.42 -11.27
C ASP A 105 -10.38 -7.16 -11.43
N LEU A 106 -9.95 -6.06 -10.81
CA LEU A 106 -10.71 -4.82 -10.76
C LEU A 106 -10.21 -3.79 -11.79
N GLY A 107 -9.09 -4.06 -12.46
CA GLY A 107 -8.42 -3.14 -13.37
C GLY A 107 -7.20 -2.47 -12.76
N VAL A 108 -6.66 -1.46 -13.44
CA VAL A 108 -5.39 -0.81 -13.04
C VAL A 108 -5.64 0.15 -11.89
N LEU A 109 -4.92 0.03 -10.76
CA LEU A 109 -5.02 0.99 -9.66
C LEU A 109 -4.45 2.34 -10.06
N LEU A 110 -5.32 3.35 -10.17
CA LEU A 110 -4.93 4.71 -10.54
C LEU A 110 -4.70 5.57 -9.31
N ASP A 111 -5.59 5.50 -8.32
CA ASP A 111 -5.55 6.27 -7.08
C ASP A 111 -6.50 5.68 -6.02
N TRP A 112 -6.51 6.25 -4.82
CA TRP A 112 -7.41 5.90 -3.74
C TRP A 112 -7.63 7.09 -2.80
N VAL A 113 -8.76 7.08 -2.09
CA VAL A 113 -9.10 8.05 -1.05
C VAL A 113 -9.61 7.29 0.17
N PHE A 114 -9.08 7.64 1.34
CA PHE A 114 -9.56 7.13 2.62
C PHE A 114 -10.60 8.08 3.22
N ASP A 115 -11.68 7.51 3.77
CA ASP A 115 -12.67 8.22 4.58
C ASP A 115 -13.01 7.37 5.81
N GLY A 116 -12.33 7.64 6.93
CA GLY A 116 -12.45 6.82 8.14
C GLY A 116 -12.04 5.36 7.89
N THR A 117 -12.99 4.45 8.02
CA THR A 117 -12.81 3.00 7.76
C THR A 117 -13.04 2.61 6.32
N ASP A 118 -13.47 3.54 5.48
CA ASP A 118 -13.78 3.30 4.07
C ASP A 118 -12.60 3.69 3.18
N VAL A 119 -12.51 3.01 2.03
CA VAL A 119 -11.58 3.34 0.97
C VAL A 119 -12.29 3.31 -0.37
N SER A 120 -12.14 4.39 -1.12
CA SER A 120 -12.57 4.49 -2.50
C SER A 120 -11.37 4.27 -3.41
N LEU A 121 -11.37 3.15 -4.14
CA LEU A 121 -10.35 2.83 -5.14
C LEU A 121 -10.75 3.42 -6.48
N ILE A 122 -9.83 4.15 -7.11
CA ILE A 122 -9.98 4.71 -8.45
C ILE A 122 -9.19 3.81 -9.39
N LEU A 123 -9.90 3.17 -10.30
CA LEU A 123 -9.41 2.09 -11.15
C LEU A 123 -9.55 2.47 -12.62
N GLY A 124 -8.64 1.97 -13.46
CA GLY A 124 -8.68 2.10 -14.90
C GLY A 124 -9.11 0.78 -15.54
N ASN A 125 -10.27 0.79 -16.19
CA ASN A 125 -10.79 -0.35 -16.96
C ASN A 125 -11.47 0.16 -18.23
N GLU A 126 -10.66 0.62 -19.19
CA GLU A 126 -11.06 1.38 -20.40
C GLU A 126 -11.60 2.79 -20.11
N ASP A 127 -12.29 2.96 -18.98
CA ASP A 127 -12.71 4.23 -18.37
C ASP A 127 -12.39 4.22 -16.85
N TYR A 128 -12.73 5.32 -16.17
CA TYR A 128 -12.65 5.43 -14.72
C TYR A 128 -13.72 4.58 -14.03
N VAL A 129 -13.28 3.70 -13.15
CA VAL A 129 -14.14 2.91 -12.27
C VAL A 129 -13.84 3.31 -10.83
N TYR A 130 -14.91 3.57 -10.07
CA TYR A 130 -14.82 3.83 -8.63
C TYR A 130 -15.36 2.63 -7.88
N LYS A 131 -14.56 2.04 -7.00
CA LYS A 131 -14.98 0.96 -6.11
C LYS A 131 -14.85 1.41 -4.67
N GLN A 132 -16.00 1.55 -4.00
CA GLN A 132 -16.05 1.78 -2.55
C GLN A 132 -16.02 0.42 -1.84
N THR A 133 -15.19 0.32 -0.82
CA THR A 133 -14.97 -0.89 0.00
C THR A 133 -14.43 -0.44 1.36
N THR A 134 -14.22 -1.35 2.30
CA THR A 134 -13.65 -1.01 3.60
C THR A 134 -12.13 -1.22 3.61
N VAL A 135 -11.43 -0.49 4.48
CA VAL A 135 -10.01 -0.73 4.75
C VAL A 135 -9.78 -2.19 5.15
N GLU A 136 -10.66 -2.75 5.98
CA GLU A 136 -10.57 -4.16 6.42
C GLU A 136 -10.64 -5.13 5.24
N GLU A 137 -11.59 -4.97 4.32
CA GLU A 137 -11.73 -5.84 3.15
C GLU A 137 -10.49 -5.81 2.25
N VAL A 138 -9.91 -4.63 2.04
CA VAL A 138 -8.70 -4.49 1.21
C VAL A 138 -7.48 -5.08 1.93
N MET A 139 -7.37 -4.85 3.23
CA MET A 139 -6.31 -5.44 4.06
C MET A 139 -6.38 -6.96 4.05
N ASP A 140 -7.57 -7.53 4.24
CA ASP A 140 -7.78 -8.96 4.20
C ASP A 140 -7.46 -9.53 2.80
N GLY A 141 -7.90 -8.85 1.74
CA GLY A 141 -7.58 -9.26 0.37
C GLY A 141 -6.07 -9.26 0.05
N LEU A 142 -5.31 -8.32 0.61
CA LEU A 142 -3.88 -8.14 0.33
C LEU A 142 -2.96 -8.94 1.25
N PHE A 143 -3.31 -9.08 2.53
CA PHE A 143 -2.40 -9.59 3.57
C PHE A 143 -2.82 -10.95 4.16
N LEU A 144 -4.09 -11.38 4.05
CA LEU A 144 -4.54 -12.69 4.58
C LEU A 144 -4.21 -13.89 3.66
N ARG A 145 -3.41 -13.71 2.60
CA ARG A 145 -2.86 -14.84 1.82
C ARG A 145 -1.67 -15.54 2.48
N VAL A 146 -1.11 -15.02 3.58
CA VAL A 146 0.04 -15.65 4.26
C VAL A 146 -0.34 -16.90 5.06
N GLU A 147 -1.63 -17.12 5.38
CA GLU A 147 -2.05 -18.28 6.20
C GLU A 147 -2.47 -19.53 5.41
N ARG A 148 -2.51 -19.50 4.07
CA ARG A 148 -2.93 -20.68 3.27
C ARG A 148 -1.83 -21.43 2.55
N GLU A 149 -0.60 -20.92 2.48
CA GLU A 149 0.51 -21.60 1.80
C GLU A 149 1.51 -22.30 2.75
N THR A 150 1.37 -22.14 4.06
CA THR A 150 2.15 -22.89 5.07
C THR A 150 1.38 -24.07 5.71
N GLY A 151 0.14 -24.32 5.28
CA GLY A 151 -0.75 -25.37 5.80
C GLY A 151 -0.85 -26.62 4.93
N SER A 152 0.09 -26.88 4.03
CA SER A 152 0.11 -28.11 3.24
C SER A 152 1.54 -28.60 3.01
N GLU A 153 2.22 -28.98 4.09
CA GLU A 153 3.24 -30.03 4.08
C GLU A 153 3.67 -30.35 5.53
N VAL A 154 2.85 -31.13 6.24
CA VAL A 154 3.35 -32.06 7.26
C VAL A 154 2.50 -33.33 7.17
N GLN A 155 3.11 -34.33 6.54
CA GLN A 155 2.91 -35.79 6.59
C GLN A 155 1.51 -36.37 6.89
#